data_AF-A0A0D2M136-F1
#
_entry.id   AF-A0A0D2M136-F1
#
_cell.length_a   1.000
_cell.length_b   1.000
_cell.length_c   1.000
_cell.angle_alpha   90.00
_cell.angle_beta   90.00
_cell.angle_gamma   90.00
#
_symmetry.space_group_name_H-M   'P 1'
#
loop_
_entity.id
_entity.type
_entity.pdbx_description
1 polymer ?
#
loop_
_entity_poly.entity_id
_entity_poly.type
_entity_poly.pdbx_seq_one_letter_code
_entity_poly.pdbx_strand_id
1 'polypeptide(L)'
;MVTPLAFVAAVLSVVSFTEAIPTRRDDAFCVQLLTSCVNAGSNAISDPWSIPACIYGATCFGGSHPIDGFLAAVAASQNATAKASLNVPRVTVAVFNHISTDEKVVTQQNFIDGVYGTLSATNGPYPDVSLVISSFQRVAIWTAFCNGAGVPFKNFADYFQFAATVNSNGCPTTTSSGLPISLPISTTIAPILSTSSVTATFLTSTVSTATGPTATPPPFPNISSEPSCQWQFETCVQSVNSDASNAWSQISCLLAASCFGGQRPVDGLLSVVFTTKTGKSSSLAPTSLAEARLSNATLNKISTNGSTVTVQNWIDAYYGQIAATGGPFPTSSAVVISDFQRIQQWTVFCGAAGIPFMNVADYFEFSSSVSSPTSC
;
A
#
# COMPACT_ATOMS: atom_id res chain seq x y z
N MET A 1 -13.02 1.29 -68.08
CA MET A 1 -13.18 0.70 -66.74
C MET A 1 -12.17 1.36 -65.83
N VAL A 2 -12.60 2.30 -65.00
CA VAL A 2 -11.76 2.97 -64.00
C VAL A 2 -12.52 2.86 -62.68
N THR A 3 -11.94 2.14 -61.72
CA THR A 3 -12.50 1.93 -60.38
C THR A 3 -11.91 2.99 -59.45
N PRO A 4 -12.70 3.76 -58.68
CA PRO A 4 -12.15 4.73 -57.75
C PRO A 4 -11.76 4.06 -56.43
N LEU A 5 -10.54 4.35 -55.96
CA LEU A 5 -10.04 4.02 -54.64
C LEU A 5 -10.59 5.07 -53.64
N ALA A 6 -11.37 4.62 -52.66
CA ALA A 6 -11.81 5.47 -51.55
C ALA A 6 -10.79 5.38 -50.40
N PHE A 7 -10.14 6.51 -50.08
CA PHE A 7 -9.34 6.68 -48.88
C PHE A 7 -10.25 7.02 -47.70
N VAL A 8 -10.32 6.14 -46.70
CA VAL A 8 -10.98 6.40 -45.42
C VAL A 8 -9.93 6.99 -44.48
N ALA A 9 -10.04 8.29 -44.19
CA ALA A 9 -9.23 8.95 -43.17
C ALA A 9 -9.80 8.63 -41.77
N ALA A 10 -9.07 7.84 -40.98
CA ALA A 10 -9.39 7.62 -39.58
C ALA A 10 -8.94 8.84 -38.75
N VAL A 11 -9.92 9.56 -38.19
CA VAL A 11 -9.67 10.65 -37.24
C VAL A 11 -9.35 10.03 -35.87
N LEU A 12 -8.07 10.03 -35.48
CA LEU A 12 -7.66 9.73 -34.11
C LEU A 12 -8.00 10.93 -33.21
N SER A 13 -9.02 10.77 -32.38
CA SER A 13 -9.33 11.71 -31.29
C SER A 13 -8.35 11.47 -30.14
N VAL A 14 -7.37 12.36 -29.98
CA VAL A 14 -6.43 12.35 -28.85
C VAL A 14 -7.12 13.03 -27.67
N VAL A 15 -7.62 12.24 -26.71
CA VAL A 15 -8.13 12.77 -25.44
C VAL A 15 -6.92 13.19 -24.61
N SER A 16 -6.69 14.48 -24.47
CA SER A 16 -5.64 15.02 -23.60
C SER A 16 -6.16 15.01 -22.17
N PHE A 17 -5.63 14.10 -21.34
CA PHE A 17 -5.84 14.19 -19.89
C PHE A 17 -4.89 15.27 -19.37
N THR A 18 -5.43 16.41 -18.93
CA THR A 18 -4.68 17.37 -18.12
C THR A 18 -4.42 16.76 -16.76
N GLU A 19 -3.22 16.21 -16.57
CA GLU A 19 -2.70 15.86 -15.26
C GLU A 19 -2.70 17.10 -14.36
N ALA A 20 -3.20 16.97 -13.13
CA ALA A 20 -3.24 18.06 -12.19
C ALA A 20 -1.80 18.50 -11.87
N ILE A 21 -1.44 19.73 -12.28
CA ILE A 21 -0.13 20.30 -12.02
C ILE A 21 0.10 20.31 -10.49
N PRO A 22 1.27 19.84 -10.00
CA PRO A 22 1.62 19.94 -8.59
C PRO A 22 1.42 21.37 -8.09
N THR A 23 0.58 21.54 -7.07
CA THR A 23 0.31 22.87 -6.53
C THR A 23 1.22 23.10 -5.33
N ARG A 24 2.23 23.95 -5.51
CA ARG A 24 3.00 24.50 -4.40
C ARG A 24 2.11 25.44 -3.61
N ARG A 25 2.12 25.37 -2.28
CA ARG A 25 1.55 26.43 -1.45
C ARG A 25 2.46 27.66 -1.49
N ASP A 26 1.91 28.81 -1.89
CA ASP A 26 2.67 30.06 -2.04
C ASP A 26 2.85 30.87 -0.73
N ASP A 27 2.85 30.17 0.41
CA ASP A 27 3.14 30.81 1.69
C ASP A 27 4.63 31.19 1.78
N ALA A 28 4.92 32.33 2.42
CA ALA A 28 6.27 32.85 2.55
C ALA A 28 7.24 31.85 3.23
N PHE A 29 6.78 31.07 4.22
CA PHE A 29 7.62 30.07 4.88
C PHE A 29 7.95 28.87 3.97
N CYS A 30 7.02 28.46 3.11
CA CYS A 30 7.24 27.39 2.13
C CYS A 30 8.26 27.82 1.07
N VAL A 31 8.18 29.07 0.62
CA VAL A 31 9.17 29.67 -0.28
C VAL A 31 10.54 29.74 0.40
N GLN A 32 10.59 30.09 1.69
CA GLN A 32 11.83 30.11 2.45
C GLN A 32 12.45 28.72 2.62
N LEU A 33 11.66 27.70 2.96
CA LEU A 33 12.14 26.32 3.07
C LEU A 33 12.68 25.80 1.73
N LEU A 34 11.99 26.08 0.63
CA LEU A 34 12.47 25.75 -0.72
C LEU A 34 13.79 26.47 -1.03
N THR A 35 13.88 27.76 -0.72
CA THR A 35 15.10 28.57 -0.94
C THR A 35 16.26 28.03 -0.12
N SER A 36 16.04 27.72 1.16
CA SER A 36 17.04 27.10 2.04
C SER A 36 17.48 25.72 1.53
N CYS A 37 16.56 24.92 0.99
CA CYS A 37 16.89 23.67 0.34
C CYS A 37 17.77 23.88 -0.90
N VAL A 38 17.39 24.79 -1.80
CA VAL A 38 18.17 25.14 -3.00
C VAL A 38 19.58 25.64 -2.65
N ASN A 39 19.69 26.45 -1.58
CA ASN A 39 20.97 26.98 -1.09
C ASN A 39 21.91 25.91 -0.51
N ALA A 40 21.42 24.69 -0.23
CA ALA A 40 22.28 23.54 0.09
C ALA A 40 23.02 22.98 -1.14
N GLY A 41 22.79 23.54 -2.34
CA GLY A 41 23.53 23.24 -3.55
C GLY A 41 23.29 21.83 -4.07
N SER A 42 24.34 21.19 -4.57
CA SER A 42 24.27 19.87 -5.22
C SER A 42 23.68 18.78 -4.33
N ASN A 43 23.81 18.91 -3.00
CA ASN A 43 23.24 17.95 -2.05
C ASN A 43 21.71 17.92 -2.13
N ALA A 44 21.05 19.03 -2.44
CA ALA A 44 19.61 19.07 -2.62
C ALA A 44 19.12 18.33 -3.89
N ILE A 45 20.04 17.91 -4.77
CA ILE A 45 19.75 17.07 -5.94
C ILE A 45 20.19 15.63 -5.73
N SER A 46 21.35 15.41 -5.08
CA SER A 46 21.90 14.06 -4.88
C SER A 46 21.30 13.34 -3.69
N ASP A 47 21.03 14.05 -2.59
CA ASP A 47 20.50 13.51 -1.34
C ASP A 47 19.64 14.59 -0.62
N PRO A 48 18.49 14.98 -1.24
CA PRO A 48 17.65 16.05 -0.71
C PRO A 48 17.19 15.78 0.72
N TRP A 49 16.98 14.51 1.08
CA TRP A 49 16.42 14.16 2.38
C TRP A 49 17.44 14.22 3.52
N SER A 50 18.73 14.40 3.23
CA SER A 50 19.72 14.75 4.25
C SER A 50 19.59 16.20 4.76
N ILE A 51 18.82 17.05 4.06
CA ILE A 51 18.70 18.48 4.34
C ILE A 51 17.31 18.77 4.97
N PRO A 52 17.24 19.25 6.23
CA PRO A 52 15.97 19.49 6.92
C PRO A 52 15.02 20.41 6.14
N ALA A 53 15.55 21.48 5.54
CA ALA A 53 14.76 22.40 4.73
C ALA A 53 14.08 21.72 3.52
N CYS A 54 14.70 20.70 2.94
CA CYS A 54 14.10 19.95 1.83
C CYS A 54 12.98 19.02 2.31
N ILE A 55 13.16 18.36 3.46
CA ILE A 55 12.10 17.52 4.07
C ILE A 55 10.86 18.37 4.35
N TYR A 56 11.02 19.46 5.08
CA TYR A 56 9.89 20.31 5.45
C TYR A 56 9.30 21.05 4.23
N GLY A 57 10.15 21.55 3.33
CA GLY A 57 9.73 22.21 2.10
C GLY A 57 8.93 21.30 1.16
N ALA A 58 9.27 20.02 1.05
CA ALA A 58 8.54 19.06 0.21
C ALA A 58 7.09 18.88 0.66
N THR A 59 6.80 18.96 1.97
CA THR A 59 5.42 18.86 2.49
C THR A 59 4.54 20.06 2.14
N CYS A 60 5.11 21.16 1.65
CA CYS A 60 4.36 22.31 1.14
C CYS A 60 3.75 22.08 -0.25
N PHE A 61 4.11 20.99 -0.92
CA PHE A 61 3.59 20.63 -2.23
C PHE A 61 2.38 19.69 -2.09
N GLY A 62 1.34 19.95 -2.87
CA GLY A 62 0.15 19.12 -2.99
C GLY A 62 -0.10 18.64 -4.42
N GLY A 63 -1.24 17.98 -4.64
CA GLY A 63 -1.62 17.41 -5.94
C GLY A 63 -1.32 15.92 -6.05
N SER A 64 -1.29 15.39 -7.28
CA SER A 64 -1.02 13.98 -7.56
C SER A 64 0.46 13.60 -7.42
N HIS A 65 1.36 14.57 -7.56
CA HIS A 65 2.82 14.34 -7.50
C HIS A 65 3.52 15.34 -6.56
N PRO A 66 3.17 15.38 -5.27
CA PRO A 66 3.67 16.42 -4.36
C PRO A 66 5.20 16.40 -4.24
N ILE A 67 5.82 15.22 -4.09
CA ILE A 67 7.26 15.11 -3.88
C ILE A 67 8.05 15.37 -5.17
N ASP A 68 7.63 14.80 -6.30
CA ASP A 68 8.29 15.04 -7.58
C ASP A 68 8.14 16.49 -8.04
N GLY A 69 7.00 17.12 -7.74
CA GLY A 69 6.80 18.55 -7.94
C GLY A 69 7.80 19.41 -7.13
N PHE A 70 8.06 19.04 -5.87
CA PHE A 70 9.08 19.69 -5.06
C PHE A 70 10.48 19.50 -5.65
N LEU A 71 10.87 18.26 -5.97
CA LEU A 71 12.19 17.96 -6.53
C LEU A 71 12.42 18.65 -7.88
N ALA A 72 11.37 18.75 -8.71
CA ALA A 72 11.41 19.51 -9.95
C ALA A 72 11.63 21.01 -9.71
N ALA A 73 10.99 21.60 -8.70
CA ALA A 73 11.20 23.00 -8.34
C ALA A 73 12.62 23.28 -7.84
N VAL A 74 13.20 22.37 -7.04
CA VAL A 74 14.60 22.46 -6.60
C VAL A 74 15.55 22.36 -7.79
N ALA A 75 15.35 21.37 -8.66
CA ALA A 75 16.20 21.16 -9.83
C ALA A 75 16.14 22.33 -10.82
N ALA A 76 14.95 22.87 -11.08
CA ALA A 76 14.77 24.05 -11.93
C ALA A 76 15.53 25.27 -11.37
N SER A 77 15.47 25.48 -10.06
CA SER A 77 16.18 26.58 -9.39
C SER A 77 17.70 26.44 -9.45
N GLN A 78 18.21 25.21 -9.57
CA GLN A 78 19.63 24.91 -9.71
C GLN A 78 20.09 24.70 -11.16
N ASN A 79 19.22 24.91 -12.15
CA ASN A 79 19.48 24.59 -13.56
C ASN A 79 19.97 23.14 -13.76
N ALA A 80 19.36 22.20 -13.03
CA ALA A 80 19.67 20.78 -13.03
C ALA A 80 18.49 19.94 -13.55
N THR A 81 18.75 18.67 -13.87
CA THR A 81 17.69 17.72 -14.23
C THR A 81 17.02 17.17 -12.97
N ALA A 82 15.70 17.27 -12.90
CA ALA A 82 14.92 16.70 -11.82
C ALA A 82 15.06 15.18 -11.79
N LYS A 83 15.27 14.63 -10.59
CA LYS A 83 15.17 13.19 -10.35
C LYS A 83 13.80 12.90 -9.76
N ALA A 84 13.17 11.82 -10.22
CA ALA A 84 12.00 11.27 -9.55
C ALA A 84 12.36 10.87 -8.11
N SER A 85 11.39 10.94 -7.20
CA SER A 85 11.55 10.54 -5.79
C SER A 85 12.06 9.12 -5.64
N LEU A 86 11.71 8.23 -6.57
CA LEU A 86 12.21 6.85 -6.64
C LEU A 86 13.73 6.74 -6.88
N ASN A 87 14.34 7.78 -7.45
CA ASN A 87 15.73 7.79 -7.89
C ASN A 87 16.65 8.66 -7.00
N VAL A 88 16.15 9.15 -5.87
CA VAL A 88 16.95 9.80 -4.83
C VAL A 88 17.10 8.85 -3.63
N PRO A 89 18.17 8.99 -2.82
CA PRO A 89 18.30 8.24 -1.57
C PRO A 89 17.06 8.43 -0.70
N ARG A 90 16.63 7.37 -0.03
CA ARG A 90 15.49 7.38 0.89
C ARG A 90 15.87 8.10 2.19
N VAL A 91 14.90 8.70 2.88
CA VAL A 91 15.09 9.23 4.25
C VAL A 91 15.71 8.16 5.14
N THR A 92 16.83 8.49 5.78
CA THR A 92 17.56 7.55 6.65
C THR A 92 17.02 7.58 8.07
N VAL A 93 17.29 6.52 8.85
CA VAL A 93 16.95 6.48 10.29
C VAL A 93 17.63 7.62 11.04
N ALA A 94 18.88 7.96 10.69
CA ALA A 94 19.60 9.05 11.34
C ALA A 94 18.89 10.41 11.17
N VAL A 95 18.41 10.70 9.97
CA VAL A 95 17.61 11.90 9.70
C VAL A 95 16.27 11.83 10.44
N PHE A 96 15.60 10.68 10.44
CA PHE A 96 14.35 10.51 11.16
C PHE A 96 14.51 10.73 12.68
N ASN A 97 15.55 10.16 13.30
CA ASN A 97 15.86 10.34 14.71
C ASN A 97 16.24 11.78 15.07
N HIS A 98 16.69 12.58 14.09
CA HIS A 98 16.91 14.01 14.30
C HIS A 98 15.59 14.79 14.40
N ILE A 99 14.51 14.29 13.79
CA ILE A 99 13.18 14.90 13.82
C ILE A 99 12.37 14.33 15.00
N SER A 100 12.39 13.02 15.18
CA SER A 100 11.65 12.30 16.21
C SER A 100 12.36 12.40 17.57
N THR A 101 11.66 12.90 18.58
CA THR A 101 12.21 13.00 19.94
C THR A 101 12.32 11.65 20.65
N ASP A 102 11.55 10.65 20.23
CA ASP A 102 11.50 9.32 20.85
C ASP A 102 12.11 8.21 19.97
N GLU A 103 12.64 8.60 18.80
CA GLU A 103 13.19 7.73 17.75
C GLU A 103 12.22 6.66 17.22
N LYS A 104 10.92 6.79 17.52
CA LYS A 104 9.89 5.82 17.14
C LYS A 104 8.91 6.41 16.14
N VAL A 105 8.42 7.61 16.43
CA VAL A 105 7.42 8.30 15.61
C VAL A 105 7.76 9.77 15.43
N VAL A 106 7.42 10.34 14.28
CA VAL A 106 7.36 11.80 14.11
C VAL A 106 5.95 12.24 14.47
N THR A 107 5.83 12.92 15.61
CA THR A 107 4.57 13.53 16.05
C THR A 107 4.33 14.87 15.34
N GLN A 108 3.11 15.39 15.44
CA GLN A 108 2.80 16.75 14.96
C GLN A 108 3.71 17.79 15.63
N GLN A 109 3.97 17.66 16.93
CA GLN A 109 4.83 18.61 17.65
C GLN A 109 6.27 18.53 17.16
N ASN A 110 6.81 17.32 16.95
CA ASN A 110 8.14 17.15 16.37
C ASN A 110 8.27 17.84 15.00
N PHE A 111 7.24 17.71 14.17
CA PHE A 111 7.22 18.34 12.86
C PHE A 111 7.17 19.87 12.95
N ILE A 112 6.34 20.41 13.85
CA ILE A 112 6.28 21.85 14.14
C ILE A 112 7.65 22.36 14.59
N ASP A 113 8.23 21.74 15.61
CA ASP A 113 9.52 22.15 16.17
C ASP A 113 10.63 22.12 15.10
N GLY A 114 10.63 21.11 14.24
CA GLY A 114 11.54 21.00 13.11
C GLY A 114 11.41 22.11 12.08
N VAL A 115 10.18 22.49 11.72
CA VAL A 115 9.91 23.62 10.80
C VAL A 115 10.38 24.94 11.40
N TYR A 116 10.00 25.25 12.64
CA TYR A 116 10.41 26.50 13.30
C TYR A 116 11.91 26.53 13.56
N GLY A 117 12.51 25.40 13.93
CA GLY A 117 13.97 25.25 14.08
C GLY A 117 14.70 25.54 12.77
N THR A 118 14.23 24.97 11.66
CA THR A 118 14.81 25.22 10.32
C THR A 118 14.66 26.68 9.89
N LEU A 119 13.50 27.30 10.13
CA LEU A 119 13.26 28.71 9.79
C LEU A 119 14.05 29.67 10.68
N SER A 120 14.31 29.29 11.93
CA SER A 120 15.12 30.11 12.85
C SER A 120 16.55 30.30 12.34
N ALA A 121 17.11 29.30 11.65
CA ALA A 121 18.43 29.39 11.04
C ALA A 121 18.51 30.44 9.91
N THR A 122 17.38 30.82 9.32
CA THR A 122 17.29 31.87 8.29
C THR A 122 16.52 33.12 8.74
N ASN A 123 16.20 33.19 10.04
CA ASN A 123 15.46 34.30 10.64
C ASN A 123 14.02 34.49 10.09
N GLY A 124 13.33 33.38 9.85
CA GLY A 124 11.94 33.36 9.36
C GLY A 124 11.84 33.47 7.83
N PRO A 125 10.64 33.78 7.29
CA PRO A 125 9.41 34.16 7.99
C PRO A 125 8.73 32.98 8.72
N TYR A 126 8.19 33.25 9.90
CA TYR A 126 7.49 32.24 10.70
C TYR A 126 6.01 32.19 10.34
N PRO A 127 5.47 31.02 9.96
CA PRO A 127 4.06 30.89 9.66
C PRO A 127 3.19 30.89 10.91
N ASP A 128 1.87 30.97 10.71
CA ASP A 128 0.92 30.52 11.70
C ASP A 128 1.04 28.99 11.88
N VAL A 129 0.97 28.51 13.12
CA VAL A 129 1.14 27.09 13.44
C VAL A 129 0.13 26.19 12.71
N SER A 130 -1.08 26.70 12.40
CA SER A 130 -2.09 25.95 11.66
C SER A 130 -1.65 25.58 10.24
N LEU A 131 -0.83 26.41 9.59
CA LEU A 131 -0.29 26.11 8.27
C LEU A 131 0.71 24.96 8.32
N VAL A 132 1.53 24.92 9.38
CA VAL A 132 2.50 23.85 9.63
C VAL A 132 1.80 22.54 9.97
N ILE A 133 0.76 22.60 10.81
CA ILE A 133 -0.12 21.47 11.13
C ILE A 133 -0.74 20.92 9.84
N SER A 134 -1.23 21.78 8.96
CA SER A 134 -1.80 21.35 7.68
C SER A 134 -0.78 20.65 6.78
N SER A 135 0.50 21.08 6.80
CA SER A 135 1.56 20.38 6.06
C SER A 135 1.86 19.00 6.66
N PHE A 136 1.94 18.88 7.99
CA PHE A 136 2.10 17.59 8.66
C PHE A 136 0.91 16.65 8.39
N GLN A 137 -0.31 17.19 8.39
CA GLN A 137 -1.52 16.44 8.09
C GLN A 137 -1.46 15.79 6.70
N ARG A 138 -0.81 16.40 5.69
CA ARG A 138 -0.62 15.74 4.39
C ARG A 138 0.18 14.45 4.51
N VAL A 139 1.26 14.48 5.30
CA VAL A 139 2.09 13.30 5.58
C VAL A 139 1.26 12.25 6.34
N ALA A 140 0.56 12.67 7.39
CA ALA A 140 -0.27 11.78 8.21
C ALA A 140 -1.44 11.17 7.41
N ILE A 141 -2.10 11.95 6.56
CA ILE A 141 -3.15 11.51 5.63
C ILE A 141 -2.58 10.46 4.68
N TRP A 142 -1.46 10.77 4.03
CA TRP A 142 -0.88 9.87 3.04
C TRP A 142 -0.42 8.55 3.65
N THR A 143 0.15 8.61 4.84
CA THR A 143 0.62 7.43 5.58
C THR A 143 -0.49 6.70 6.33
N ALA A 144 -1.72 7.24 6.36
CA ALA A 144 -2.87 6.75 7.13
C ALA A 144 -2.69 6.78 8.68
N PHE A 145 -1.89 7.71 9.21
CA PHE A 145 -1.66 7.93 10.65
C PHE A 145 -2.37 9.18 11.20
N CYS A 146 -3.57 9.46 10.73
CA CYS A 146 -4.29 10.71 11.00
C CYS A 146 -4.65 10.95 12.47
N ASN A 147 -4.98 9.87 13.18
CA ASN A 147 -5.38 9.89 14.59
C ASN A 147 -4.36 9.15 15.47
N GLY A 148 -3.18 8.87 14.92
CA GLY A 148 -2.11 8.14 15.62
C GLY A 148 -1.30 9.05 16.54
N ALA A 149 -0.49 8.45 17.40
CA ALA A 149 0.49 9.17 18.21
C ALA A 149 1.58 9.87 17.36
N GLY A 150 1.79 9.41 16.12
CA GLY A 150 2.72 9.98 15.15
C GLY A 150 2.92 9.04 13.96
N VAL A 151 3.78 9.43 13.03
CA VAL A 151 4.12 8.63 11.84
C VAL A 151 5.40 7.82 12.10
N PRO A 152 5.37 6.49 12.05
CA PRO A 152 6.56 5.65 12.22
C PRO A 152 7.59 5.86 11.10
N PHE A 153 8.87 5.53 11.37
CA PHE A 153 9.97 5.71 10.42
C PHE A 153 9.68 5.20 9.02
N LYS A 154 9.25 3.94 8.88
CA LYS A 154 9.06 3.30 7.57
C LYS A 154 8.07 4.11 6.72
N ASN A 155 6.91 4.43 7.29
CA ASN A 155 5.85 5.19 6.63
C ASN A 155 6.27 6.63 6.33
N PHE A 156 6.99 7.29 7.26
CA PHE A 156 7.52 8.62 7.04
C PHE A 156 8.51 8.63 5.86
N ALA A 157 9.43 7.68 5.82
CA ALA A 157 10.38 7.54 4.73
C ALA A 157 9.71 7.12 3.40
N ASP A 158 8.63 6.33 3.46
CA ASP A 158 7.84 5.93 2.28
C ASP A 158 7.11 7.13 1.66
N TYR A 159 6.63 8.08 2.45
CA TYR A 159 6.02 9.31 1.93
C TYR A 159 6.96 10.04 0.97
N PHE A 160 8.21 10.27 1.36
CA PHE A 160 9.19 10.96 0.51
C PHE A 160 9.70 10.12 -0.66
N GLN A 161 9.49 8.80 -0.65
CA GLN A 161 9.89 7.92 -1.75
C GLN A 161 8.76 7.71 -2.77
N PHE A 162 7.52 7.56 -2.29
CA PHE A 162 6.42 7.00 -3.08
C PHE A 162 5.19 7.93 -3.20
N ALA A 163 5.11 9.04 -2.46
CA ALA A 163 3.93 9.90 -2.52
C ALA A 163 3.72 10.58 -3.88
N ALA A 164 4.73 10.55 -4.76
CA ALA A 164 4.58 10.97 -6.15
C ALA A 164 3.98 9.89 -7.06
N THR A 165 4.05 8.60 -6.72
CA THR A 165 3.52 7.52 -7.58
C THR A 165 2.28 6.86 -7.01
N VAL A 166 1.99 7.10 -5.74
CA VAL A 166 0.88 6.50 -5.01
C VAL A 166 -0.01 7.60 -4.45
N ASN A 167 -1.30 7.52 -4.78
CA ASN A 167 -2.31 8.39 -4.18
C ASN A 167 -2.67 7.90 -2.78
N SER A 168 -2.88 8.84 -1.85
CA SER A 168 -3.46 8.52 -0.54
C SER A 168 -4.96 8.29 -0.64
N ASN A 169 -5.49 7.30 0.07
CA ASN A 169 -6.94 7.11 0.22
C ASN A 169 -7.60 8.10 1.20
N GLY A 170 -6.84 9.08 1.71
CA GLY A 170 -7.32 10.01 2.72
C GLY A 170 -7.31 9.40 4.12
N CYS A 171 -7.55 10.24 5.14
CA CYS A 171 -8.01 9.74 6.42
C CYS A 171 -9.46 9.30 6.26
N PRO A 172 -9.90 8.18 6.87
CA PRO A 172 -11.31 7.92 7.01
C PRO A 172 -11.91 9.12 7.75
N THR A 173 -12.80 9.87 7.09
CA THR A 173 -13.65 10.81 7.80
C THR A 173 -14.55 9.94 8.67
N THR A 174 -14.15 9.71 9.92
CA THR A 174 -15.10 9.25 10.92
C THR A 174 -16.15 10.33 10.97
N THR A 175 -17.28 10.09 10.30
CA THR A 175 -18.50 10.86 10.44
C THR A 175 -18.87 10.75 11.92
N SER A 176 -18.34 11.68 12.71
CA SER A 176 -18.70 11.87 14.09
C SER A 176 -20.16 12.30 14.08
N SER A 177 -21.08 11.34 14.15
CA SER A 177 -22.47 11.59 14.53
C SER A 177 -22.43 12.34 15.85
N GLY A 178 -22.65 13.65 15.77
CA GLY A 178 -22.52 14.57 16.89
C GLY A 178 -23.44 14.15 18.02
N LEU A 179 -22.86 13.60 19.07
CA LEU A 179 -23.45 13.64 20.40
C LEU A 179 -22.78 14.81 21.13
N PRO A 180 -23.56 15.79 21.64
CA PRO A 180 -23.00 16.89 22.39
C PRO A 180 -22.35 16.34 23.66
N ILE A 181 -21.02 16.46 23.76
CA ILE A 181 -20.28 16.17 24.99
C ILE A 181 -20.60 17.31 25.98
N SER A 182 -21.60 17.08 26.82
CA SER A 182 -21.70 17.74 28.12
C SER A 182 -20.85 16.93 29.10
N LEU A 183 -19.83 17.57 29.69
CA LEU A 183 -19.01 17.00 30.75
C LEU A 183 -19.85 16.80 32.02
N PRO A 184 -19.72 15.64 32.69
CA PRO A 184 -19.56 15.71 34.13
C PRO A 184 -18.49 14.77 34.71
N ILE A 185 -18.11 15.17 35.92
CA ILE A 185 -17.13 14.63 36.85
C ILE A 185 -17.46 13.18 37.27
N SER A 186 -16.39 12.38 37.35
CA SER A 186 -16.10 11.24 38.26
C SER A 186 -17.27 10.46 38.89
N THR A 187 -17.41 9.16 38.59
CA THR A 187 -17.31 8.03 39.55
C THR A 187 -17.64 6.66 38.93
N THR A 188 -16.84 5.66 39.32
CA THR A 188 -17.07 4.19 39.40
C THR A 188 -17.49 3.37 38.17
N ILE A 189 -16.65 2.35 37.92
CA ILE A 189 -16.69 1.32 36.88
C ILE A 189 -17.68 0.20 37.25
N ALA A 190 -18.46 -0.26 36.27
CA ALA A 190 -19.04 -1.61 36.22
C ALA A 190 -18.88 -2.18 34.79
N PRO A 191 -18.68 -3.50 34.61
CA PRO A 191 -18.45 -4.07 33.28
C PRO A 191 -19.80 -4.39 32.61
N ILE A 192 -19.93 -4.00 31.33
CA ILE A 192 -21.04 -4.42 30.48
C ILE A 192 -20.48 -5.36 29.41
N LEU A 193 -20.84 -6.63 29.49
CA LEU A 193 -20.67 -7.61 28.43
C LEU A 193 -21.62 -7.23 27.28
N SER A 194 -21.08 -6.95 26.10
CA SER A 194 -21.87 -6.77 24.88
C SER A 194 -21.60 -7.94 23.94
N THR A 195 -22.54 -8.88 23.88
CA THR A 195 -22.58 -9.94 22.87
C THR A 195 -23.46 -9.48 21.72
N SER A 196 -22.85 -9.13 20.58
CA SER A 196 -23.59 -8.91 19.33
C SER A 196 -23.39 -10.11 18.42
N SER A 197 -24.42 -10.94 18.31
CA SER A 197 -24.52 -12.00 17.29
C SER A 197 -25.05 -11.41 16.00
N VAL A 198 -24.25 -11.45 14.94
CA VAL A 198 -24.68 -11.10 13.57
C VAL A 198 -25.14 -12.39 12.89
N THR A 199 -26.44 -12.50 12.66
CA THR A 199 -27.04 -13.59 11.87
C THR A 199 -26.85 -13.26 10.39
N ALA A 200 -25.91 -13.92 9.71
CA ALA A 200 -25.72 -13.81 8.27
C ALA A 200 -26.70 -14.74 7.54
N THR A 201 -27.65 -14.16 6.80
CA THR A 201 -28.58 -14.89 5.94
C THR A 201 -27.87 -15.25 4.63
N PHE A 202 -27.45 -16.51 4.47
CA PHE A 202 -26.88 -17.01 3.22
C PHE A 202 -27.99 -17.40 2.24
N LEU A 203 -27.98 -16.80 1.04
CA LEU A 203 -28.76 -17.23 -0.11
C LEU A 203 -28.06 -18.44 -0.75
N THR A 204 -28.67 -19.62 -0.63
CA THR A 204 -28.24 -20.84 -1.30
C THR A 204 -28.49 -20.73 -2.80
N SER A 205 -27.42 -20.48 -3.57
CA SER A 205 -27.45 -20.62 -5.03
C SER A 205 -27.12 -22.07 -5.40
N THR A 206 -28.09 -22.79 -5.98
CA THR A 206 -27.90 -24.15 -6.48
C THR A 206 -27.09 -24.12 -7.77
N VAL A 207 -25.79 -24.41 -7.68
CA VAL A 207 -24.93 -24.60 -8.86
C VAL A 207 -25.20 -26.00 -9.43
N SER A 208 -25.74 -26.05 -10.65
CA SER A 208 -25.84 -27.29 -11.43
C SER A 208 -24.47 -27.70 -11.94
N THR A 209 -23.92 -28.77 -11.38
CA THR A 209 -22.72 -29.44 -11.89
C THR A 209 -23.05 -30.22 -13.16
N ALA A 210 -22.59 -29.73 -14.30
CA ALA A 210 -22.62 -30.48 -15.57
C ALA A 210 -21.49 -31.52 -15.57
N THR A 211 -21.85 -32.80 -15.54
CA THR A 211 -20.92 -33.94 -15.62
C THR A 211 -20.61 -34.28 -17.08
N GLY A 212 -19.57 -33.65 -17.63
CA GLY A 212 -18.87 -34.14 -18.83
C GLY A 212 -17.74 -35.11 -18.45
N PRO A 213 -17.35 -36.07 -19.32
CA PRO A 213 -16.26 -36.99 -19.04
C PRO A 213 -14.91 -36.25 -19.02
N THR A 214 -14.40 -36.00 -17.83
CA THR A 214 -13.15 -35.27 -17.58
C THR A 214 -11.95 -36.18 -17.82
N ALA A 215 -11.15 -35.87 -18.85
CA ALA A 215 -9.78 -36.35 -18.90
C ALA A 215 -9.09 -35.93 -17.60
N THR A 216 -8.57 -36.89 -16.83
CA THR A 216 -7.96 -36.63 -15.53
C THR A 216 -6.78 -35.69 -15.76
N PRO A 217 -6.83 -34.42 -15.27
CA PRO A 217 -5.72 -33.51 -15.39
C PRO A 217 -4.47 -34.17 -14.76
N PRO A 218 -3.26 -33.90 -15.29
CA PRO A 218 -2.06 -34.33 -14.61
C PRO A 218 -2.10 -33.84 -13.15
N PRO A 219 -1.70 -34.68 -12.17
CA PRO A 219 -1.79 -34.33 -10.77
C PRO A 219 -0.96 -33.06 -10.50
N PHE A 220 -1.59 -32.07 -9.86
CA PHE A 220 -0.91 -30.86 -9.42
C PHE A 220 0.21 -31.22 -8.43
N PRO A 221 1.33 -30.45 -8.40
CA PRO A 221 2.34 -30.65 -7.37
C PRO A 221 1.73 -30.38 -5.99
N ASN A 222 2.11 -31.17 -5.00
CA ASN A 222 1.70 -30.96 -3.62
C ASN A 222 2.55 -29.84 -3.00
N ILE A 223 1.93 -28.69 -2.74
CA ILE A 223 2.60 -27.52 -2.16
C ILE A 223 2.35 -27.38 -0.64
N SER A 224 1.35 -28.08 -0.11
CA SER A 224 0.93 -27.95 1.28
C SER A 224 0.24 -29.22 1.79
N SER A 225 0.56 -29.62 3.01
CA SER A 225 -0.16 -30.70 3.70
C SER A 225 -1.57 -30.29 4.15
N GLU A 226 -1.88 -28.99 4.17
CA GLU A 226 -3.22 -28.49 4.48
C GLU A 226 -4.10 -28.57 3.22
N PRO A 227 -5.16 -29.40 3.20
CA PRO A 227 -5.97 -29.62 1.99
C PRO A 227 -6.59 -28.34 1.43
N SER A 228 -6.99 -27.42 2.30
CA SER A 228 -7.57 -26.14 1.89
C SER A 228 -6.56 -25.23 1.18
N CYS A 229 -5.30 -25.22 1.63
CA CYS A 229 -4.23 -24.46 0.99
C CYS A 229 -3.86 -25.05 -0.37
N GLN A 230 -3.74 -26.39 -0.45
CA GLN A 230 -3.53 -27.09 -1.72
C GLN A 230 -4.66 -26.76 -2.72
N TRP A 231 -5.91 -26.72 -2.26
CA TRP A 231 -7.05 -26.35 -3.10
C TRP A 231 -6.99 -24.91 -3.62
N GLN A 232 -6.57 -23.95 -2.79
CA GLN A 232 -6.38 -22.56 -3.23
C GLN A 232 -5.32 -22.48 -4.34
N PHE A 233 -4.24 -23.26 -4.22
CA PHE A 233 -3.22 -23.35 -5.27
C PHE A 233 -3.76 -23.95 -6.57
N GLU A 234 -4.47 -25.07 -6.51
CA GLU A 234 -5.05 -25.69 -7.71
C GLU A 234 -6.05 -24.75 -8.40
N THR A 235 -6.88 -24.08 -7.60
CA THR A 235 -7.80 -23.04 -8.07
C THR A 235 -7.04 -21.87 -8.70
N CYS A 236 -5.93 -21.44 -8.10
CA CYS A 236 -5.06 -20.40 -8.65
C CYS A 236 -4.53 -20.82 -10.02
N VAL A 237 -3.91 -21.99 -10.14
CA VAL A 237 -3.36 -22.50 -11.40
C VAL A 237 -4.44 -22.58 -12.48
N GLN A 238 -5.65 -23.02 -12.14
CA GLN A 238 -6.76 -23.07 -13.09
C GLN A 238 -7.21 -21.67 -13.53
N SER A 239 -7.20 -20.69 -12.63
CA SER A 239 -7.75 -19.34 -12.86
C SER A 239 -6.77 -18.38 -13.54
N VAL A 240 -5.46 -18.59 -13.43
CA VAL A 240 -4.47 -17.75 -14.12
C VAL A 240 -4.45 -18.01 -15.63
N ASN A 241 -4.01 -17.00 -16.38
CA ASN A 241 -3.84 -17.08 -17.83
C ASN A 241 -2.81 -18.15 -18.23
N SER A 242 -2.78 -18.52 -19.51
CA SER A 242 -1.89 -19.58 -20.04
C SER A 242 -0.40 -19.26 -19.93
N ASP A 243 -0.04 -17.98 -19.80
CA ASP A 243 1.31 -17.49 -19.55
C ASP A 243 1.64 -17.32 -18.05
N ALA A 244 0.67 -17.63 -17.18
CA ALA A 244 0.72 -17.41 -15.73
C ALA A 244 0.98 -15.94 -15.32
N SER A 245 0.65 -14.98 -16.19
CA SER A 245 0.74 -13.55 -15.86
C SER A 245 -0.47 -13.08 -15.05
N ASN A 246 -0.27 -11.99 -14.31
CA ASN A 246 -1.32 -11.29 -13.55
C ASN A 246 -1.96 -12.19 -12.48
N ALA A 247 -1.14 -12.96 -11.78
CA ALA A 247 -1.60 -13.89 -10.74
C ALA A 247 -2.42 -13.16 -9.65
N TRP A 248 -2.04 -11.92 -9.32
CA TRP A 248 -2.68 -11.11 -8.29
C TRP A 248 -4.07 -10.55 -8.67
N SER A 249 -4.56 -10.84 -9.88
CA SER A 249 -5.97 -10.62 -10.24
C SER A 249 -6.91 -11.67 -9.64
N GLN A 250 -6.37 -12.83 -9.24
CA GLN A 250 -7.12 -13.98 -8.73
C GLN A 250 -6.99 -14.09 -7.21
N ILE A 251 -8.13 -14.09 -6.50
CA ILE A 251 -8.14 -14.23 -5.03
C ILE A 251 -7.48 -15.54 -4.60
N SER A 252 -7.75 -16.63 -5.32
CA SER A 252 -7.14 -17.93 -5.04
C SER A 252 -5.61 -17.88 -5.02
N CYS A 253 -4.98 -17.09 -5.90
CA CYS A 253 -3.52 -16.93 -5.90
C CYS A 253 -3.01 -16.13 -4.71
N LEU A 254 -3.72 -15.07 -4.31
CA LEU A 254 -3.40 -14.29 -3.10
C LEU A 254 -3.45 -15.17 -1.84
N LEU A 255 -4.51 -15.96 -1.71
CA LEU A 255 -4.70 -16.85 -0.57
C LEU A 255 -3.69 -18.00 -0.60
N ALA A 256 -3.43 -18.61 -1.76
CA ALA A 256 -2.41 -19.64 -1.92
C ALA A 256 -1.01 -19.12 -1.55
N ALA A 257 -0.68 -17.88 -1.90
CA ALA A 257 0.63 -17.30 -1.55
C ALA A 257 0.80 -17.08 -0.04
N SER A 258 -0.30 -16.85 0.70
CA SER A 258 -0.23 -16.68 2.16
C SER A 258 0.09 -17.99 2.90
N CYS A 259 -0.36 -19.12 2.35
CA CYS A 259 -0.15 -20.44 2.94
C CYS A 259 1.00 -21.23 2.29
N PHE A 260 1.66 -20.66 1.27
CA PHE A 260 2.83 -21.26 0.63
C PHE A 260 4.02 -21.29 1.59
N GLY A 261 4.64 -22.46 1.76
CA GLY A 261 5.76 -22.64 2.67
C GLY A 261 7.09 -22.03 2.20
N GLY A 262 8.09 -22.01 3.08
CA GLY A 262 9.47 -21.61 2.73
C GLY A 262 9.80 -20.15 3.01
N GLN A 263 11.03 -19.75 2.63
CA GLN A 263 11.59 -18.42 2.91
C GLN A 263 11.06 -17.31 1.97
N ARG A 264 10.57 -17.68 0.78
CA ARG A 264 10.07 -16.74 -0.23
C ARG A 264 8.71 -17.22 -0.74
N PRO A 265 7.66 -17.09 0.08
CA PRO A 265 6.37 -17.72 -0.21
C PRO A 265 5.76 -17.21 -1.52
N VAL A 266 5.88 -15.92 -1.83
CA VAL A 266 5.31 -15.30 -3.02
C VAL A 266 6.01 -15.76 -4.31
N ASP A 267 7.33 -15.60 -4.42
CA ASP A 267 8.08 -16.07 -5.61
C ASP A 267 8.07 -17.60 -5.74
N GLY A 268 8.05 -18.31 -4.61
CA GLY A 268 7.91 -19.77 -4.58
C GLY A 268 6.59 -20.20 -5.21
N LEU A 269 5.47 -19.57 -4.84
CA LEU A 269 4.17 -19.81 -5.47
C LEU A 269 4.23 -19.49 -6.97
N LEU A 270 4.68 -18.28 -7.35
CA LEU A 270 4.72 -17.86 -8.76
C LEU A 270 5.52 -18.85 -9.63
N SER A 271 6.66 -19.31 -9.12
CA SER A 271 7.48 -20.34 -9.76
C SER A 271 6.73 -21.65 -10.00
N VAL A 272 6.01 -22.15 -8.98
CA VAL A 272 5.25 -23.41 -9.09
C VAL A 272 4.04 -23.24 -10.00
N VAL A 273 3.30 -22.12 -9.89
CA VAL A 273 2.16 -21.80 -10.76
C VAL A 273 2.60 -21.74 -12.23
N PHE A 274 3.68 -21.01 -12.51
CA PHE A 274 4.24 -20.87 -13.85
C PHE A 274 4.68 -22.21 -14.43
N THR A 275 5.44 -23.01 -13.66
CA THR A 275 5.92 -24.33 -14.09
C THR A 275 4.75 -25.26 -14.39
N THR A 276 3.74 -25.27 -13.52
CA THR A 276 2.55 -26.12 -13.66
C THR A 276 1.70 -25.71 -14.87
N LYS A 277 1.52 -24.41 -15.09
CA LYS A 277 0.67 -23.90 -16.17
C LYS A 277 1.33 -24.00 -17.55
N THR A 278 2.65 -23.79 -17.62
CA THR A 278 3.37 -23.66 -18.90
C THR A 278 4.22 -24.89 -19.27
N GLY A 279 4.53 -25.76 -18.30
CA GLY A 279 5.50 -26.85 -18.47
C GLY A 279 6.96 -26.39 -18.61
N LYS A 280 7.24 -25.10 -18.43
CA LYS A 280 8.60 -24.53 -18.56
C LYS A 280 9.37 -24.58 -17.24
N SER A 281 10.69 -24.40 -17.32
CA SER A 281 11.58 -24.31 -16.16
C SER A 281 11.17 -23.17 -15.21
N SER A 282 11.24 -23.42 -13.90
CA SER A 282 11.02 -22.42 -12.85
C SER A 282 11.97 -21.23 -12.93
N SER A 283 13.16 -21.40 -13.52
CA SER A 283 14.12 -20.31 -13.75
C SER A 283 13.62 -19.21 -14.70
N LEU A 284 12.53 -19.47 -15.43
CA LEU A 284 11.87 -18.51 -16.33
C LEU A 284 10.60 -17.91 -15.72
N ALA A 285 10.22 -18.32 -14.52
CA ALA A 285 9.02 -17.80 -13.87
C ALA A 285 9.17 -16.32 -13.54
N PRO A 286 8.09 -15.53 -13.64
CA PRO A 286 8.10 -14.14 -13.20
C PRO A 286 8.35 -14.08 -11.69
N THR A 287 9.16 -13.10 -11.27
CA THR A 287 9.31 -12.73 -9.86
C THR A 287 8.15 -11.83 -9.44
N SER A 288 7.87 -11.71 -8.15
CA SER A 288 6.87 -10.77 -7.63
C SER A 288 7.05 -9.32 -8.10
N LEU A 289 8.30 -8.88 -8.30
CA LEU A 289 8.65 -7.56 -8.85
C LEU A 289 8.29 -7.37 -10.33
N ALA A 290 8.11 -8.45 -11.07
CA ALA A 290 7.76 -8.42 -12.49
C ALA A 290 6.25 -8.57 -12.73
N GLU A 291 5.51 -9.01 -11.71
CA GLU A 291 4.06 -9.10 -11.75
C GLU A 291 3.42 -7.73 -11.56
N ALA A 292 2.23 -7.55 -12.15
CA ALA A 292 1.44 -6.35 -11.91
C ALA A 292 1.06 -6.26 -10.44
N ARG A 293 1.35 -5.13 -9.79
CA ARG A 293 1.02 -4.88 -8.39
C ARG A 293 -0.45 -5.18 -8.09
N LEU A 294 -0.72 -5.71 -6.90
CA LEU A 294 -2.08 -5.99 -6.42
C LEU A 294 -3.01 -4.78 -6.61
N SER A 295 -4.05 -4.95 -7.42
CA SER A 295 -4.99 -3.86 -7.74
C SER A 295 -5.98 -3.59 -6.60
N ASN A 296 -6.49 -2.35 -6.52
CA ASN A 296 -7.62 -2.00 -5.64
C ASN A 296 -8.85 -2.88 -5.91
N ALA A 297 -9.09 -3.27 -7.16
CA ALA A 297 -10.24 -4.09 -7.53
C ALA A 297 -10.16 -5.49 -6.90
N THR A 298 -8.98 -6.11 -6.88
CA THR A 298 -8.80 -7.40 -6.19
C THR A 298 -8.85 -7.22 -4.67
N LEU A 299 -8.23 -6.16 -4.15
CA LEU A 299 -8.25 -5.89 -2.71
C LEU A 299 -9.67 -5.69 -2.16
N ASN A 300 -10.52 -4.97 -2.88
CA ASN A 300 -11.92 -4.75 -2.47
C ASN A 300 -12.72 -6.05 -2.35
N LYS A 301 -12.23 -7.16 -2.91
CA LYS A 301 -12.83 -8.49 -2.72
C LYS A 301 -12.43 -9.13 -1.39
N ILE A 302 -11.34 -8.68 -0.76
CA ILE A 302 -10.79 -9.20 0.50
C ILE A 302 -10.78 -8.15 1.63
N SER A 303 -11.41 -6.99 1.41
CA SER A 303 -11.52 -5.90 2.38
C SER A 303 -12.94 -5.35 2.37
N THR A 304 -13.58 -5.28 3.53
CA THR A 304 -14.95 -4.73 3.63
C THR A 304 -14.99 -3.22 3.41
N ASN A 305 -13.89 -2.51 3.68
CA ASN A 305 -13.82 -1.04 3.61
C ASN A 305 -12.88 -0.53 2.51
N GLY A 306 -12.30 -1.42 1.70
CA GLY A 306 -11.38 -1.11 0.62
C GLY A 306 -10.07 -0.43 1.04
N SER A 307 -9.78 -0.32 2.34
CA SER A 307 -8.62 0.43 2.87
C SER A 307 -7.71 -0.41 3.75
N THR A 308 -8.28 -1.35 4.49
CA THR A 308 -7.56 -2.23 5.42
C THR A 308 -8.05 -3.66 5.25
N VAL A 309 -7.14 -4.61 5.39
CA VAL A 309 -7.46 -6.04 5.44
C VAL A 309 -7.31 -6.48 6.88
N THR A 310 -8.42 -6.81 7.53
CA THR A 310 -8.42 -7.35 8.90
C THR A 310 -8.24 -8.86 8.89
N VAL A 311 -7.92 -9.45 10.05
CA VAL A 311 -7.91 -10.92 10.21
C VAL A 311 -9.26 -11.52 9.80
N GLN A 312 -10.37 -10.89 10.21
CA GLN A 312 -11.70 -11.36 9.86
C GLN A 312 -11.96 -11.26 8.36
N ASN A 313 -11.52 -10.18 7.70
CA ASN A 313 -11.66 -10.07 6.24
C ASN A 313 -10.89 -11.15 5.49
N TRP A 314 -9.69 -11.50 5.99
CA TRP A 314 -8.91 -12.59 5.41
C TRP A 314 -9.60 -13.94 5.58
N ILE A 315 -10.15 -14.21 6.78
CA ILE A 315 -10.94 -15.42 7.05
C ILE A 315 -12.15 -15.47 6.10
N ASP A 316 -12.93 -14.39 6.00
CA ASP A 316 -14.13 -14.34 5.16
C ASP A 316 -13.79 -14.56 3.68
N ALA A 317 -12.70 -13.94 3.20
CA ALA A 317 -12.21 -14.16 1.84
C ALA A 317 -11.78 -15.61 1.60
N TYR A 318 -11.08 -16.21 2.56
CA TYR A 318 -10.57 -17.58 2.46
C TYR A 318 -11.71 -18.62 2.41
N TYR A 319 -12.62 -18.55 3.38
CA TYR A 319 -13.78 -19.43 3.45
C TYR A 319 -14.77 -19.17 2.32
N GLY A 320 -14.97 -17.90 1.94
CA GLY A 320 -15.82 -17.51 0.82
C GLY A 320 -15.32 -18.08 -0.51
N GLN A 321 -14.01 -18.01 -0.76
CA GLN A 321 -13.39 -18.59 -1.95
C GLN A 321 -13.53 -20.12 -1.99
N ILE A 322 -13.33 -20.80 -0.86
CA ILE A 322 -13.50 -22.27 -0.76
C ILE A 322 -14.96 -22.66 -1.01
N ALA A 323 -15.90 -21.98 -0.35
CA ALA A 323 -17.33 -22.23 -0.53
C ALA A 323 -17.77 -21.99 -1.98
N ALA A 324 -17.25 -20.95 -2.63
CA ALA A 324 -17.56 -20.62 -4.01
C ALA A 324 -17.00 -21.64 -5.02
N THR A 325 -15.90 -22.32 -4.68
CA THR A 325 -15.22 -23.25 -5.59
C THR A 325 -15.46 -24.72 -5.25
N GLY A 326 -16.08 -25.03 -4.11
CA GLY A 326 -16.36 -26.39 -3.67
C GLY A 326 -15.15 -27.12 -3.06
N GLY A 327 -14.18 -26.36 -2.53
CA GLY A 327 -12.97 -26.93 -1.93
C GLY A 327 -13.17 -27.49 -0.52
N PRO A 328 -12.17 -28.24 0.00
CA PRO A 328 -12.15 -28.64 1.41
C PRO A 328 -11.89 -27.42 2.30
N PHE A 329 -12.68 -27.28 3.36
CA PHE A 329 -12.45 -26.27 4.40
C PHE A 329 -11.16 -26.56 5.18
N PRO A 330 -10.49 -25.53 5.72
CA PRO A 330 -9.30 -25.73 6.52
C PRO A 330 -9.62 -26.53 7.79
N THR A 331 -8.64 -27.29 8.27
CA THR A 331 -8.76 -28.09 9.50
C THR A 331 -9.15 -27.26 10.72
N SER A 332 -8.75 -25.98 10.75
CA SER A 332 -9.23 -24.99 11.71
C SER A 332 -9.04 -23.57 11.17
N SER A 333 -9.77 -22.60 11.72
CA SER A 333 -9.55 -21.17 11.43
C SER A 333 -8.17 -20.68 11.88
N ALA A 334 -7.52 -21.37 12.83
CA ALA A 334 -6.18 -21.02 13.30
C ALA A 334 -5.13 -21.15 12.18
N VAL A 335 -5.33 -22.05 11.21
CA VAL A 335 -4.45 -22.16 10.04
C VAL A 335 -4.52 -20.89 9.19
N VAL A 336 -5.73 -20.44 8.86
CA VAL A 336 -5.96 -19.22 8.07
C VAL A 336 -5.45 -17.97 8.80
N ILE A 337 -5.62 -17.93 10.13
CA ILE A 337 -5.07 -16.86 10.97
C ILE A 337 -3.54 -16.86 10.92
N SER A 338 -2.89 -18.02 11.03
CA SER A 338 -1.44 -18.15 10.94
C SER A 338 -0.89 -17.70 9.58
N ASP A 339 -1.61 -17.99 8.50
CA ASP A 339 -1.24 -17.54 7.15
C ASP A 339 -1.32 -16.02 7.02
N PHE A 340 -2.37 -15.39 7.58
CA PHE A 340 -2.48 -13.93 7.61
C PHE A 340 -1.45 -13.28 8.53
N GLN A 341 -1.13 -13.91 9.67
CA GLN A 341 -0.12 -13.43 10.60
C GLN A 341 1.26 -13.35 9.95
N ARG A 342 1.59 -14.22 8.99
CA ARG A 342 2.82 -14.09 8.19
C ARG A 342 2.87 -12.76 7.42
N ILE A 343 1.73 -12.32 6.87
CA ILE A 343 1.60 -11.02 6.20
C ILE A 343 1.75 -9.90 7.23
N GLN A 344 1.12 -10.02 8.40
CA GLN A 344 1.27 -9.05 9.49
C GLN A 344 2.71 -8.93 9.98
N GLN A 345 3.42 -10.05 10.12
CA GLN A 345 4.83 -10.11 10.50
C GLN A 345 5.68 -9.32 9.51
N TRP A 346 5.56 -9.65 8.22
CA TRP A 346 6.37 -8.99 7.19
C TRP A 346 6.05 -7.50 7.06
N THR A 347 4.78 -7.13 7.21
CA THR A 347 4.33 -5.73 7.11
C THR A 347 4.55 -4.90 8.38
N VAL A 348 4.95 -5.53 9.50
CA VAL A 348 5.10 -4.90 10.83
C VAL A 348 3.77 -4.44 11.44
N PHE A 349 2.70 -5.20 11.22
CA PHE A 349 1.36 -4.96 11.78
C PHE A 349 0.96 -6.07 12.78
N CYS A 350 1.92 -6.61 13.50
CA CYS A 350 1.71 -7.59 14.58
C CYS A 350 0.69 -7.06 15.61
N GLY A 351 -0.40 -7.81 15.84
CA GLY A 351 -1.43 -7.44 16.81
C GLY A 351 -2.32 -6.25 16.39
N ALA A 352 -2.10 -5.67 15.21
CA ALA A 352 -2.97 -4.63 14.69
C ALA A 352 -4.32 -5.23 14.24
N ALA A 353 -5.38 -4.41 14.30
CA ALA A 353 -6.72 -4.81 13.86
C ALA A 353 -6.79 -5.12 12.35
N GLY A 354 -5.87 -4.55 11.55
CA GLY A 354 -5.74 -4.84 10.13
C GLY A 354 -4.49 -4.23 9.52
N ILE A 355 -4.20 -4.61 8.30
CA ILE A 355 -3.06 -4.15 7.50
C ILE A 355 -3.60 -3.15 6.46
N PRO A 356 -3.05 -1.93 6.35
CA PRO A 356 -3.39 -1.01 5.27
C PRO A 356 -3.14 -1.64 3.89
N PHE A 357 -4.00 -1.32 2.93
CA PHE A 357 -3.91 -1.82 1.55
C PHE A 357 -2.49 -1.80 1.00
N MET A 358 -1.84 -0.64 1.08
CA MET A 358 -0.53 -0.42 0.47
C MET A 358 0.49 -1.42 1.01
N ASN A 359 0.44 -1.72 2.31
CA ASN A 359 1.32 -2.69 2.94
C ASN A 359 0.99 -4.13 2.55
N VAL A 360 -0.29 -4.47 2.35
CA VAL A 360 -0.67 -5.79 1.80
C VAL A 360 -0.15 -5.92 0.36
N ALA A 361 -0.31 -4.90 -0.48
CA ALA A 361 0.21 -4.90 -1.83
C ALA A 361 1.75 -4.98 -1.86
N ASP A 362 2.45 -4.28 -0.95
CA ASP A 362 3.90 -4.38 -0.80
C ASP A 362 4.35 -5.78 -0.42
N TYR A 363 3.58 -6.51 0.40
CA TYR A 363 3.91 -7.90 0.73
C TYR A 363 3.94 -8.76 -0.55
N PHE A 364 2.94 -8.65 -1.41
CA PHE A 364 2.86 -9.44 -2.65
C PHE A 364 3.85 -8.98 -3.73
N GLU A 365 4.41 -7.77 -3.63
CA GLU A 365 5.41 -7.27 -4.59
C GLU A 365 6.85 -7.47 -4.11
N PHE A 366 7.12 -7.28 -2.82
CA PHE A 366 8.49 -7.15 -2.30
C PHE A 366 8.92 -8.25 -1.33
N SER A 367 8.02 -9.09 -0.81
CA SER A 367 8.37 -10.03 0.27
C SER A 367 9.40 -11.10 -0.08
N SER A 368 9.62 -11.38 -1.36
CA SER A 368 10.69 -12.26 -1.82
C SER A 368 12.08 -11.62 -1.84
N SER A 369 12.13 -10.29 -1.95
CA SER A 369 13.35 -9.49 -2.06
C SER A 369 13.78 -8.86 -0.73
N VAL A 370 12.83 -8.65 0.18
CA VAL A 370 13.05 -8.02 1.48
C VAL A 370 12.76 -9.04 2.58
N SER A 371 13.76 -9.31 3.42
CA SER A 371 13.61 -10.18 4.59
C SER A 371 12.53 -9.67 5.53
N SER A 372 11.73 -10.58 6.09
CA SER A 372 10.77 -10.21 7.12
C SER A 372 11.50 -9.53 8.28
N PRO A 373 11.03 -8.36 8.75
CA PRO A 373 11.37 -7.89 10.08
C PRO A 373 10.97 -8.96 11.11
N THR A 374 11.68 -8.98 12.24
CA THR A 374 11.56 -9.96 13.34
C THR A 374 10.13 -10.38 13.67
N SER A 375 9.96 -11.60 14.19
CA SER A 375 8.67 -12.27 14.43
C SER A 375 7.68 -11.46 15.29
N CYS A 376 6.39 -11.56 14.93
CA CYS A 376 5.32 -11.56 15.92
C CYS A 376 5.41 -12.88 16.69
#